data_AF-A0A2V3IWC2-F1
#
_entry.id   AF-A0A2V3IWC2-F1
#
_cell.length_a   1.000
_cell.length_b   1.000
_cell.length_c   1.000
_cell.angle_alpha   90.00
_cell.angle_beta   90.00
_cell.angle_gamma   90.00
#
_symmetry.space_group_name_H-M   'P 1'
#
loop_
_entity.id
_entity.type
_entity.pdbx_description
1 polymer ?
#
loop_
_entity_poly.entity_id
_entity_poly.type
_entity_poly.pdbx_seq_one_letter_code
_entity_poly.pdbx_strand_id
1 'polypeptide(L)'
;MVSGKAIRKTQVSRARFDPTAVAEALKFLFNPSHVGTLSWGYKVLRISANETIPLPALSHREIRKDIYLEYVTFCDQESATHISRGSFVFS
;
A
#
# COMPACT_ATOMS: atom_id res chain seq x y z
N MET A 1 -36.27 -2.43 31.64
CA MET A 1 -35.41 -1.75 30.64
C MET A 1 -33.97 -2.07 30.97
N VAL A 2 -33.27 -2.85 30.15
CA VAL A 2 -31.86 -3.20 30.40
C VAL A 2 -30.98 -2.41 29.44
N SER A 3 -30.14 -1.53 29.99
CA SER A 3 -29.18 -0.73 29.22
C SER A 3 -27.98 -1.61 28.84
N GLY A 4 -27.92 -2.02 27.57
CA GLY A 4 -26.78 -2.79 27.04
C GLY A 4 -25.59 -1.87 26.78
N LYS A 5 -24.54 -1.94 27.62
CA LYS A 5 -23.25 -1.28 27.33
C LYS A 5 -22.63 -1.92 26.09
N ALA A 6 -22.42 -1.12 25.04
CA ALA A 6 -21.73 -1.55 23.83
C ALA A 6 -20.31 -2.02 24.18
N ILE A 7 -20.00 -3.27 23.85
CA ILE A 7 -18.67 -3.86 23.99
C ILE A 7 -17.73 -3.11 23.03
N ARG A 8 -16.88 -2.22 23.56
CA ARG A 8 -15.83 -1.58 22.76
C ARG A 8 -14.83 -2.66 22.36
N LYS A 9 -14.81 -3.00 21.07
CA LYS A 9 -13.81 -3.91 20.51
C LYS A 9 -12.42 -3.33 20.76
N THR A 10 -11.55 -4.09 21.42
CA THR A 10 -10.15 -3.74 21.57
C THR A 10 -9.50 -3.74 20.19
N GLN A 11 -9.07 -2.56 19.73
CA GLN A 11 -8.39 -2.40 18.46
C GLN A 11 -6.93 -2.85 18.63
N VAL A 12 -6.67 -4.13 18.41
CA VAL A 12 -5.33 -4.69 18.49
C VAL A 12 -4.63 -4.47 17.14
N SER A 13 -3.65 -3.56 17.12
CA SER A 13 -2.71 -3.42 16.00
C SER A 13 -1.48 -4.28 16.28
N ARG A 14 -1.27 -5.34 15.49
CA ARG A 14 0.01 -6.06 15.44
C ARG A 14 0.72 -5.59 14.17
N ALA A 15 1.56 -4.56 14.28
CA ALA A 15 2.41 -4.14 13.18
C ALA A 15 3.45 -5.25 12.92
N ARG A 16 3.26 -6.02 11.85
CA ARG A 16 4.16 -7.12 11.45
C ARG A 16 5.43 -6.64 10.76
N PHE A 17 5.46 -5.38 10.33
CA PHE A 17 6.54 -4.79 9.54
C PHE A 17 6.97 -3.47 10.15
N ASP A 18 8.23 -3.13 9.97
CA ASP A 18 8.75 -1.80 10.28
C ASP A 18 8.03 -0.75 9.40
N PRO A 19 7.42 0.28 10.01
CA PRO A 19 6.73 1.34 9.27
C PRO A 19 7.62 2.04 8.24
N THR A 20 8.92 2.15 8.51
CA THR A 20 9.89 2.82 7.63
C THR A 20 10.11 2.01 6.37
N ALA A 21 10.41 0.71 6.51
CA ALA A 21 10.53 -0.22 5.39
C ALA A 21 9.24 -0.28 4.54
N VAL A 22 8.06 -0.20 5.17
CA VAL A 22 6.77 -0.13 4.46
C VAL A 22 6.64 1.17 3.67
N ALA A 23 7.00 2.30 4.27
CA ALA A 23 6.94 3.59 3.58
C ALA A 23 7.89 3.62 2.38
N GLU A 24 9.09 3.07 2.50
CA GLU A 24 10.07 2.96 1.41
C GLU A 24 9.58 2.03 0.29
N ALA A 25 9.04 0.85 0.64
CA ALA A 25 8.45 -0.06 -0.33
C ALA A 25 7.30 0.62 -1.11
N LEU A 26 6.45 1.39 -0.44
CA LEU A 26 5.37 2.13 -1.09
C LEU A 26 5.90 3.26 -1.98
N LYS A 27 6.91 4.02 -1.54
CA LYS A 27 7.54 5.05 -2.37
C LYS A 27 8.14 4.46 -3.65
N PHE A 28 8.82 3.32 -3.53
CA PHE A 28 9.40 2.61 -4.66
C PHE A 28 8.30 2.10 -5.61
N LEU A 29 7.26 1.48 -5.05
CA LEU A 29 6.16 0.89 -5.80
C LEU A 29 5.36 1.95 -6.57
N PHE A 30 5.16 3.14 -5.99
CA PHE A 30 4.41 4.25 -6.60
C PHE A 30 5.29 5.27 -7.32
N ASN A 31 6.57 4.96 -7.56
CA ASN A 31 7.43 5.82 -8.36
C ASN A 31 6.84 5.98 -9.77
N PRO A 32 6.77 7.20 -10.34
CA PRO A 32 6.32 7.43 -11.72
C PRO A 32 7.07 6.61 -12.80
N SER A 33 8.26 6.10 -12.50
CA SER A 33 8.96 5.13 -13.36
C SER A 33 8.21 3.80 -13.48
N HIS A 34 7.66 3.30 -12.38
CA HIS A 34 7.05 1.97 -12.28
C HIS A 34 5.52 1.99 -12.43
N VAL A 35 4.90 3.16 -12.33
CA VAL A 35 3.43 3.32 -12.35
C VAL A 35 2.98 4.25 -13.47
N GLY A 36 1.97 3.82 -14.20
CA GLY A 36 1.19 4.65 -15.12
C GLY A 36 -0.27 4.73 -14.70
N THR A 37 -0.96 5.77 -15.15
CA THR A 37 -2.41 5.90 -15.02
C THR A 37 -3.11 5.18 -16.18
N LEU A 38 -4.12 4.37 -15.87
CA LEU A 38 -5.02 3.85 -16.90
C LEU A 38 -6.00 4.95 -17.28
N SER A 39 -6.09 5.27 -18.57
CA SER A 39 -6.98 6.30 -19.10
C SER A 39 -8.47 5.97 -18.95
N TRP A 40 -8.81 4.72 -18.63
CA TRP A 40 -10.17 4.19 -18.66
C TRP A 40 -10.64 3.61 -17.32
N GLY A 41 -9.86 3.78 -16.24
CA GLY A 41 -10.20 3.26 -14.92
C GLY A 41 -10.06 4.30 -13.83
N TYR A 42 -11.04 4.36 -12.92
CA TYR A 42 -10.98 5.16 -11.71
C TYR A 42 -11.52 4.35 -10.51
N LYS A 43 -10.93 4.57 -9.34
CA LYS A 43 -11.37 4.00 -8.07
C LYS A 43 -12.02 5.10 -7.25
N VAL A 44 -13.27 4.90 -6.87
CA VAL A 44 -13.99 5.88 -6.03
C VAL A 44 -13.65 5.62 -4.57
N LEU A 45 -13.00 6.60 -3.93
CA LEU A 45 -12.69 6.55 -2.50
C LEU A 45 -13.73 7.37 -1.74
N ARG A 46 -14.39 6.76 -0.75
CA ARG A 46 -15.36 7.46 0.10
C ARG A 46 -14.65 8.00 1.34
N ILE A 47 -14.60 9.33 1.47
CA ILE A 47 -13.93 10.01 2.59
C ILE A 47 -14.92 10.25 3.72
N SER A 48 -16.18 10.52 3.39
CA SER A 48 -17.25 10.72 4.38
C SER A 48 -18.58 10.14 3.90
N ALA A 49 -19.62 10.25 4.73
CA ALA A 49 -20.97 9.83 4.36
C ALA A 49 -21.46 10.52 3.07
N ASN A 50 -21.00 11.74 2.78
CA ASN A 50 -21.49 12.51 1.64
C ASN A 50 -20.40 12.85 0.62
N GLU A 51 -19.16 12.41 0.83
CA GLU A 51 -18.02 12.79 0.00
C GLU A 51 -17.31 11.57 -0.56
N THR A 52 -17.15 11.58 -1.88
CA THR A 52 -16.39 10.59 -2.63
C THR A 52 -15.45 11.28 -3.59
N ILE A 53 -14.20 10.81 -3.68
CA ILE A 53 -13.20 11.30 -4.62
C ILE A 53 -12.86 10.20 -5.63
N PRO A 54 -12.98 10.45 -6.94
CA PRO A 54 -12.46 9.54 -7.95
C PRO A 54 -10.94 9.65 -8.01
N LEU A 55 -10.25 8.54 -7.78
CA LEU A 55 -8.81 8.41 -7.95
C LEU A 55 -8.52 7.70 -9.27
N PRO A 56 -7.54 8.15 -10.06
CA PRO A 56 -7.15 7.44 -11.28
C PRO A 56 -6.66 6.03 -10.93
N ALA A 57 -7.05 5.04 -11.73
CA ALA A 57 -6.56 3.68 -11.56
C ALA A 57 -5.08 3.64 -11.95
N LEU A 58 -4.24 3.31 -10.97
CA LEU A 58 -2.82 3.12 -11.16
C LEU A 58 -2.55 1.69 -11.64
N SER A 59 -1.69 1.56 -12.65
CA SER A 59 -1.23 0.28 -13.18
C SER A 59 0.29 0.25 -13.23
N HIS A 60 0.87 -0.89 -12.88
CA HIS A 60 2.30 -1.09 -13.02
C HIS A 60 2.65 -1.30 -14.48
N ARG A 61 3.74 -0.65 -14.93
CA ARG A 61 4.25 -0.77 -16.30
C ARG A 61 4.99 -2.09 -16.54
N GLU A 62 5.42 -2.72 -15.46
CA GLU A 62 6.25 -3.92 -15.46
C GLU A 62 5.59 -5.07 -14.70
N ILE A 63 6.12 -6.27 -14.92
CA ILE A 63 5.67 -7.47 -14.23
C ILE A 63 6.19 -7.39 -12.78
N ARG A 64 5.35 -7.79 -11.82
CA ARG A 64 5.67 -7.68 -10.38
C ARG A 64 7.00 -8.31 -9.97
N LYS A 65 7.45 -9.35 -10.67
CA LYS A 65 8.73 -10.01 -10.40
C LYS A 65 9.88 -9.02 -10.62
N ASP A 66 9.81 -8.24 -11.69
CA ASP A 66 10.88 -7.36 -12.12
C ASP A 66 10.93 -6.14 -11.20
N ILE A 67 9.77 -5.56 -10.87
CA ILE A 67 9.65 -4.48 -9.86
C ILE A 67 10.24 -4.89 -8.51
N TYR A 68 10.01 -6.13 -8.06
CA TYR A 68 10.59 -6.59 -6.79
C TYR A 68 12.12 -6.78 -6.88
N LEU A 69 12.62 -7.26 -8.01
CA LEU A 69 14.07 -7.38 -8.21
C LEU A 69 14.72 -5.99 -8.17
N GLU A 70 14.13 -5.01 -8.85
CA GLU A 70 14.61 -3.64 -8.82
C GLU A 70 14.53 -3.03 -7.41
N TYR A 71 13.46 -3.30 -6.67
CA TYR A 71 13.33 -2.88 -5.26
C TYR A 71 14.45 -3.43 -4.38
N VAL A 72 14.78 -4.72 -4.52
CA VAL A 72 15.90 -5.31 -3.77
C VAL A 72 17.22 -4.64 -4.14
N THR A 73 17.48 -4.41 -5.44
CA THR A 73 18.70 -3.72 -5.85
C THR A 73 18.79 -2.29 -5.35
N PHE A 74 17.65 -1.59 -5.28
CA PHE A 74 17.57 -0.25 -4.72
C PHE A 74 17.86 -0.25 -3.21
N CYS A 75 17.28 -1.18 -2.46
CA CYS A 75 17.55 -1.32 -1.03
C CYS A 75 19.02 -1.69 -0.74
N ASP A 76 19.62 -2.56 -1.55
CA ASP A 76 21.03 -2.93 -1.41
C ASP A 76 21.95 -1.72 -1.65
N GLN A 77 21.61 -0.85 -2.60
CA GLN A 77 22.34 0.40 -2.86
C GLN A 77 22.21 1.41 -1.72
N GLU A 78 21.02 1.54 -1.13
CA GLU A 78 20.77 2.45 -0.01
C GLU A 78 21.11 1.84 1.37
N SER A 79 21.60 0.59 1.43
CA SER A 79 21.80 -0.16 2.68
C SER A 79 20.52 -0.23 3.55
N ALA A 80 19.36 -0.23 2.90
CA ALA A 80 18.04 -0.23 3.52
C ALA A 80 17.51 -1.65 3.74
N THR A 81 16.64 -1.82 4.74
CA THR A 81 16.04 -3.13 5.03
C THR A 81 14.86 -3.37 4.10
N HIS A 82 14.92 -4.41 3.25
CA HIS A 82 13.86 -4.68 2.29
C HIS A 82 12.75 -5.58 2.87
N ILE A 83 11.51 -5.35 2.46
CA ILE A 83 10.39 -6.26 2.76
C ILE A 83 10.54 -7.54 1.94
N SER A 84 10.17 -8.70 2.52
CA SER A 84 10.22 -9.98 1.81
C SER A 84 9.24 -10.01 0.63
N ARG A 85 9.58 -10.75 -0.43
CA ARG A 85 8.77 -10.88 -1.66
C ARG A 85 7.30 -11.24 -1.40
N GLY A 86 7.04 -12.15 -0.45
CA GLY A 86 5.68 -12.58 -0.13
C GLY A 86 4.84 -11.49 0.54
N SER A 87 5.49 -10.50 1.16
CA SER A 87 4.86 -9.36 1.85
C SER A 87 4.91 -8.07 1.05
N PHE A 88 5.70 -8.02 -0.03
CA PHE A 88 5.73 -6.90 -0.98
C PHE A 88 4.43 -6.77 -1.81
N VAL A 89 3.53 -7.75 -1.69
CA VAL A 89 2.19 -7.71 -2.29
C VAL A 89 1.22 -7.04 -1.32
N PHE A 90 1.11 -5.71 -1.41
CA PHE A 90 0.01 -5.00 -0.76
C PHE A 90 -1.29 -5.38 -1.47
N SER A 91 -2.10 -6.20 -0.79
CA SER A 91 -3.41 -6.68 -1.26
C SER A 91 -4.48 -5.62 -1.04
#